data_AF-A0A6C0KG68-F1
#
_entry.id   AF-A0A6C0KG68-F1
#
_cell.length_a   1.000
_cell.length_b   1.000
_cell.length_c   1.000
_cell.angle_alpha   90.00
_cell.angle_beta   90.00
_cell.angle_gamma   90.00
#
_symmetry.space_group_name_H-M   'P 1'
#
loop_
_entity.id
_entity.type
_entity.pdbx_description
1 polymer ?
#
loop_
_entity_poly.entity_id
_entity_poly.type
_entity_poly.pdbx_seq_one_letter_code
_entity_poly.pdbx_strand_id
1 'polypeptide(L)'
;MPKTDIDYSNTIIYKITCKDINIKDVYVGHTTNFVQRKHAHKQSCTNNKSSNYDCKLYEVIRNNGGWTNWKMEIVGFFNCNDHYEARKKEQEYFELLHATLNSIEPMPKPKQQLKIKKSEPTEKIIYNCEICKVKLQNLKCMEIHNQTSKHIKKQKLFVENNTIVEQKIYDNTENNTHSYHCNLCDYHTSKKSDLNKHLITPKHIKNKNKRERDLEIDGNKKNATNICDICSKQFLTNSGLWKHKKKCLFINNEEPNHSQNTLLSNVLTPKMFLDILNQSKELQNVLVEQTKELQAKLLEQSHQLLEQNKQIIELAKKPSMVNSNNQFNLNFFLNETCKNAMNIQDFIQSIKLTTQDFENTGRLGFVDGISRIFINELKRLEVERRPLHCTDMKRETVYVKDNDTWEKENQEKKKLKWAIHSIAQLNLNQVQEWQQEYPECRENNTVANTRFNEMAMVALGGFGDEEVKKFDDKIMKNVMREIVVSKDI
;
A
#
# COMPACT_ATOMS: atom_id res chain seq x y z
N MET A 1 20.32 -2.18 -9.76
CA MET A 1 20.59 -3.23 -10.78
C MET A 1 20.54 -2.58 -12.16
N PRO A 2 21.52 -2.80 -13.04
CA PRO A 2 21.37 -2.40 -14.43
C PRO A 2 20.13 -3.11 -14.98
N LYS A 3 19.14 -2.34 -15.44
CA LYS A 3 18.12 -2.92 -16.32
C LYS A 3 18.88 -3.26 -17.59
N THR A 4 19.24 -4.52 -17.75
CA THR A 4 19.56 -5.04 -19.08
C THR A 4 18.40 -4.64 -19.97
N ASP A 5 18.68 -3.95 -21.08
CA ASP A 5 17.66 -3.69 -22.09
C ASP A 5 17.06 -5.07 -22.43
N ILE A 6 15.81 -5.29 -22.02
CA ILE A 6 15.15 -6.58 -22.18
C ILE A 6 14.83 -6.68 -23.66
N ASP A 7 15.44 -7.66 -24.33
CA ASP A 7 15.14 -7.96 -25.72
C ASP A 7 13.77 -8.63 -25.81
N TYR A 8 12.80 -7.93 -26.42
CA TYR A 8 11.43 -8.39 -26.64
C TYR A 8 11.26 -9.16 -27.96
N SER A 9 12.33 -9.39 -28.72
CA SER A 9 12.29 -10.14 -29.98
C SER A 9 11.82 -11.60 -29.83
N ASN A 10 11.95 -12.14 -28.61
CA ASN A 10 11.47 -13.48 -28.24
C ASN A 10 10.33 -13.38 -27.21
N THR A 11 9.33 -12.55 -27.49
CA THR A 11 8.18 -12.40 -26.60
C THR A 11 7.27 -13.63 -26.64
N ILE A 12 7.01 -14.19 -25.46
CA ILE A 12 6.15 -15.36 -25.24
C ILE A 12 4.90 -14.89 -24.51
N ILE A 13 3.73 -15.15 -25.11
CA ILE A 13 2.45 -15.03 -24.40
C ILE A 13 2.12 -16.38 -23.79
N TYR A 14 1.74 -16.38 -22.52
CA TYR A 14 1.37 -17.59 -21.79
C TYR A 14 0.05 -17.39 -21.05
N LYS A 15 -0.62 -18.51 -20.76
CA LYS A 15 -1.76 -18.56 -19.87
C LYS A 15 -1.48 -19.42 -18.63
N ILE A 16 -2.17 -19.13 -17.53
CA ILE A 16 -2.21 -19.99 -16.35
C ILE A 16 -3.65 -20.40 -16.10
N THR A 17 -3.91 -21.71 -16.02
CA THR A 17 -5.23 -22.28 -15.78
C THR A 17 -5.16 -23.38 -14.74
N CYS A 18 -6.28 -23.65 -14.08
CA CYS A 18 -6.39 -24.80 -13.18
C CYS A 18 -6.40 -26.11 -13.98
N LYS A 19 -5.95 -27.21 -13.35
CA LYS A 19 -6.10 -28.57 -13.89
C LYS A 19 -7.50 -29.12 -13.64
N ASP A 20 -8.21 -28.60 -12.63
CA ASP A 20 -9.62 -28.91 -12.39
C ASP A 20 -10.49 -28.25 -13.47
N ILE A 21 -11.31 -29.07 -14.12
CA ILE A 21 -12.18 -28.65 -15.24
C ILE A 21 -13.31 -27.71 -14.80
N ASN A 22 -13.64 -27.71 -13.50
CA ASN A 22 -14.67 -26.83 -12.93
C ASN A 22 -14.20 -25.40 -12.77
N ILE A 23 -12.88 -25.18 -12.69
CA ILE A 23 -12.28 -23.86 -12.50
C ILE A 23 -11.88 -23.31 -13.87
N LYS A 24 -12.77 -22.48 -14.42
CA LYS A 24 -12.60 -21.86 -15.75
C LYS A 24 -11.77 -20.57 -15.73
N ASP A 25 -11.23 -20.20 -14.57
CA ASP A 25 -10.45 -19.00 -14.42
C ASP A 25 -9.13 -19.05 -15.20
N VAL A 26 -8.81 -17.95 -15.88
CA VAL A 26 -7.63 -17.84 -16.74
C VAL A 26 -6.86 -16.58 -16.39
N TYR A 27 -5.54 -16.70 -16.27
CA TYR A 27 -4.60 -15.58 -16.27
C TYR A 27 -3.83 -15.57 -17.58
N VAL A 28 -3.55 -14.37 -18.11
CA VAL A 28 -2.70 -14.18 -19.30
C VAL A 28 -1.55 -13.26 -18.94
N GLY A 29 -0.35 -13.54 -19.47
CA GLY A 29 0.81 -12.68 -19.31
C GLY A 29 1.82 -12.84 -20.44
N HIS A 30 2.77 -11.91 -20.52
CA HIS A 30 3.91 -11.98 -21.43
C HIS A 30 5.23 -12.15 -20.69
N THR A 31 6.24 -12.72 -21.36
CA THR A 31 7.62 -12.80 -20.87
C THR A 31 8.59 -13.08 -22.01
N THR A 32 9.87 -12.76 -21.83
CA THR A 32 10.94 -13.13 -22.76
C THR A 32 11.71 -14.37 -22.29
N ASN A 33 11.43 -14.86 -21.08
CA ASN A 33 12.00 -16.09 -20.52
C ASN A 33 10.93 -16.89 -19.76
N PHE A 34 10.36 -17.88 -20.42
CA PHE A 34 9.25 -18.69 -19.89
C PHE A 34 9.62 -19.47 -18.62
N VAL A 35 10.81 -20.08 -18.60
CA VAL A 35 11.27 -20.91 -17.46
C VAL A 35 11.46 -20.05 -16.21
N GLN A 36 12.15 -18.91 -16.35
CA GLN A 36 12.36 -17.98 -15.25
C GLN A 36 11.04 -17.40 -14.74
N ARG A 37 10.12 -17.03 -15.65
CA ARG A 37 8.81 -16.50 -15.27
C ARG A 37 7.95 -17.54 -14.55
N LYS A 38 7.97 -18.80 -15.00
CA LYS A 38 7.29 -19.92 -14.33
C LYS A 38 7.82 -20.15 -12.92
N HIS A 39 9.14 -20.09 -12.74
CA HIS A 39 9.74 -20.17 -11.41
C HIS A 39 9.33 -18.99 -10.52
N ALA A 40 9.34 -17.77 -11.05
CA ALA A 40 8.91 -16.57 -10.31
C ALA A 40 7.47 -16.68 -9.81
N HIS A 41 6.53 -17.10 -10.66
CA HIS A 41 5.14 -17.33 -10.26
C HIS A 41 5.02 -18.39 -9.15
N LYS A 42 5.71 -19.53 -9.27
CA LYS A 42 5.73 -20.57 -8.24
C LYS A 42 6.19 -20.02 -6.88
N GLN A 43 7.26 -19.21 -6.88
CA GLN A 43 7.79 -18.61 -5.65
C GLN A 43 6.85 -17.58 -5.05
N SER A 44 6.22 -16.74 -5.87
CA SER A 44 5.24 -15.75 -5.39
C SER A 44 3.96 -16.37 -4.84
N CYS A 45 3.61 -17.60 -5.25
CA CYS A 45 2.53 -18.34 -4.60
C CYS A 45 2.86 -18.78 -3.16
N THR A 46 4.13 -19.09 -2.85
CA THR A 46 4.52 -19.70 -1.56
C THR A 46 5.19 -18.73 -0.58
N ASN A 47 5.79 -17.64 -1.07
CA ASN A 47 6.53 -16.70 -0.23
C ASN A 47 5.63 -15.56 0.28
N ASN A 48 5.17 -15.66 1.53
CA ASN A 48 4.34 -14.65 2.20
C ASN A 48 5.01 -13.28 2.40
N LYS A 49 6.34 -13.16 2.17
CA LYS A 49 7.06 -11.87 2.22
C LYS A 49 7.09 -11.16 0.86
N SER A 50 6.60 -11.79 -0.20
CA SER A 50 6.58 -11.16 -1.54
C SER A 50 5.52 -10.06 -1.59
N SER A 51 5.85 -8.90 -2.15
CA SER A 51 4.90 -7.79 -2.35
C SER A 51 3.68 -8.16 -3.20
N ASN A 52 3.81 -9.21 -4.04
CA ASN A 52 2.72 -9.68 -4.89
C ASN A 52 1.95 -10.85 -4.26
N TYR A 53 2.31 -11.32 -3.06
CA TYR A 53 1.74 -12.54 -2.47
C TYR A 53 0.20 -12.48 -2.39
N ASP A 54 -0.36 -11.31 -2.07
CA ASP A 54 -1.80 -11.07 -1.92
C ASP A 54 -2.51 -10.67 -3.22
N CYS A 55 -1.88 -10.83 -4.39
CA CYS A 55 -2.56 -10.53 -5.65
C CYS A 55 -3.60 -11.60 -5.99
N LYS A 56 -4.66 -11.19 -6.72
CA LYS A 56 -5.81 -12.04 -7.11
C LYS A 56 -5.39 -13.39 -7.68
N LEU A 57 -4.40 -13.41 -8.57
CA LEU A 57 -3.88 -14.63 -9.18
C LEU A 57 -3.39 -15.64 -8.13
N TYR A 58 -2.50 -15.22 -7.23
CA TYR A 58 -1.87 -16.15 -6.30
C TYR A 58 -2.79 -16.55 -5.16
N GLU A 59 -3.70 -15.68 -4.75
CA GLU A 59 -4.78 -16.03 -3.82
C GLU A 59 -5.67 -17.14 -4.38
N VAL A 60 -6.14 -17.00 -5.63
CA VAL A 60 -6.95 -18.02 -6.30
C VAL A 60 -6.18 -19.32 -6.49
N ILE A 61 -4.90 -19.26 -6.89
CA ILE A 61 -4.07 -20.47 -7.02
C ILE A 61 -3.96 -21.21 -5.68
N ARG A 62 -3.67 -20.51 -4.58
CA ARG A 62 -3.54 -21.13 -3.25
C ARG A 62 -4.85 -21.75 -2.78
N ASN A 63 -5.97 -21.05 -2.97
CA ASN A 63 -7.29 -21.51 -2.55
C ASN A 63 -7.77 -22.74 -3.35
N ASN A 64 -7.21 -22.99 -4.53
CA ASN A 64 -7.60 -24.06 -5.44
C ASN A 64 -6.49 -25.10 -5.66
N GLY A 65 -5.88 -25.58 -4.58
CA GLY A 65 -4.93 -26.70 -4.60
C GLY A 65 -3.46 -26.31 -4.85
N GLY A 66 -3.14 -25.02 -4.82
CA GLY A 66 -1.78 -24.51 -4.95
C GLY A 66 -1.16 -24.72 -6.33
N TRP A 67 0.10 -24.30 -6.51
CA TRP A 67 0.76 -24.29 -7.82
C TRP A 67 0.80 -25.66 -8.52
N THR A 68 0.81 -26.76 -7.76
CA THR A 68 0.79 -28.13 -8.32
C THR A 68 -0.50 -28.46 -9.06
N ASN A 69 -1.62 -27.83 -8.67
CA ASN A 69 -2.92 -27.99 -9.32
C ASN A 69 -3.15 -27.01 -10.49
N TRP A 70 -2.17 -26.15 -10.79
CA TRP A 70 -2.25 -25.18 -11.88
C TRP A 70 -1.20 -25.49 -12.94
N LYS A 71 -1.49 -25.10 -14.18
CA LYS A 71 -0.56 -25.24 -15.32
C LYS A 71 -0.33 -23.90 -15.99
N MET A 72 0.91 -23.65 -16.36
CA MET A 72 1.33 -22.50 -17.16
C MET A 72 1.71 -23.02 -18.55
N GLU A 73 1.05 -22.51 -19.58
CA GLU A 73 1.15 -22.98 -20.97
C GLU A 73 1.44 -21.80 -21.89
N ILE A 74 2.31 -22.01 -22.89
CA ILE A 74 2.58 -21.02 -23.93
C ILE A 74 1.40 -21.01 -24.92
N VAL A 75 0.94 -19.82 -25.30
CA VAL A 75 -0.18 -19.63 -26.25
C VAL A 75 0.23 -18.85 -27.50
N GLY A 76 1.42 -18.25 -27.52
CA GLY A 76 1.95 -17.60 -28.71
C GLY A 76 3.40 -17.14 -28.56
N PHE A 77 4.09 -17.03 -29.69
CA PHE A 77 5.43 -16.48 -29.82
C PHE A 77 5.37 -15.28 -30.77
N PHE A 78 6.00 -14.18 -30.37
CA PHE A 78 5.97 -12.93 -31.11
C PHE A 78 7.34 -12.26 -31.09
N ASN A 79 7.70 -11.68 -32.23
CA ASN A 79 8.81 -10.76 -32.34
C ASN A 79 8.30 -9.35 -32.09
N CYS A 80 8.51 -8.84 -30.87
CA CYS A 80 8.09 -7.51 -30.46
C CYS A 80 9.31 -6.59 -30.38
N ASN A 81 9.18 -5.38 -30.89
CA ASN A 81 10.26 -4.40 -30.90
C ASN A 81 10.52 -3.83 -29.49
N ASP A 82 9.47 -3.76 -28.66
CA ASP A 82 9.54 -3.21 -27.31
C ASP A 82 8.48 -3.82 -26.37
N HIS A 83 8.50 -3.37 -25.12
CA HIS A 83 7.52 -3.76 -24.10
C HIS A 83 6.09 -3.33 -24.46
N TYR A 84 5.90 -2.24 -25.21
CA TYR A 84 4.56 -1.76 -25.57
C TYR A 84 3.89 -2.69 -26.57
N GLU A 85 4.61 -3.16 -27.59
CA GLU A 85 4.12 -4.17 -28.52
C GLU A 85 3.83 -5.50 -27.83
N ALA A 86 4.69 -5.92 -26.89
CA ALA A 86 4.45 -7.10 -26.07
C ALA A 86 3.17 -6.99 -25.23
N ARG A 87 2.90 -5.80 -24.65
CA ARG A 87 1.66 -5.50 -23.92
C ARG A 87 0.43 -5.48 -24.82
N LYS A 88 0.55 -4.98 -26.05
CA LYS A 88 -0.53 -5.02 -27.04
C LYS A 88 -0.90 -6.47 -27.38
N LYS A 89 0.09 -7.35 -27.58
CA LYS A 89 -0.13 -8.79 -27.76
C LYS A 89 -0.72 -9.47 -26.52
N GLU A 90 -0.28 -9.09 -25.32
CA GLU A 90 -0.88 -9.56 -24.07
C GLU A 90 -2.37 -9.17 -23.99
N GLN A 91 -2.75 -7.94 -24.40
CA GLN A 91 -4.15 -7.48 -24.44
C GLN A 91 -5.00 -8.29 -25.44
N GLU A 92 -4.49 -8.54 -26.65
CA GLU A 92 -5.19 -9.36 -27.66
C GLU A 92 -5.55 -10.75 -27.11
N TYR A 93 -4.60 -11.40 -26.41
CA TYR A 93 -4.83 -12.71 -25.79
C TYR A 93 -5.64 -12.66 -24.50
N PHE A 94 -5.55 -11.57 -23.74
CA PHE A 94 -6.39 -11.33 -22.57
C PHE A 94 -7.87 -11.33 -22.96
N GLU A 95 -8.21 -10.66 -24.07
CA GLU A 95 -9.57 -10.64 -24.63
C GLU A 95 -9.96 -11.97 -25.26
N LEU A 96 -9.10 -12.55 -26.11
CA LEU A 96 -9.35 -13.80 -26.81
C LEU A 96 -9.60 -14.99 -25.86
N LEU A 97 -8.89 -15.03 -24.74
CA LEU A 97 -8.98 -16.12 -23.76
C LEU A 97 -9.94 -15.81 -22.60
N HIS A 98 -10.63 -14.65 -22.64
CA HIS A 98 -11.53 -14.19 -21.58
C HIS A 98 -10.90 -14.27 -20.18
N ALA A 99 -9.69 -13.71 -20.03
CA ALA A 99 -8.93 -13.83 -18.80
C ALA A 99 -9.61 -13.13 -17.62
N THR A 100 -9.75 -13.85 -16.50
CA THR A 100 -10.48 -13.42 -15.29
C THR A 100 -9.55 -13.06 -14.13
N LEU A 101 -8.30 -13.55 -14.14
CA LEU A 101 -7.40 -13.48 -12.99
C LEU A 101 -6.39 -12.33 -13.01
N ASN A 102 -6.26 -11.61 -14.13
CA ASN A 102 -5.43 -10.41 -14.18
C ASN A 102 -6.05 -9.32 -13.29
N SER A 103 -5.27 -8.78 -12.34
CA SER A 103 -5.75 -7.71 -11.45
C SER A 103 -6.01 -6.39 -12.17
N ILE A 104 -5.34 -6.16 -13.29
CA ILE A 104 -5.47 -4.99 -14.16
C ILE A 104 -5.36 -5.50 -15.59
N GLU A 105 -6.17 -4.96 -16.50
CA GLU A 105 -6.05 -5.23 -17.93
C GLU A 105 -4.64 -4.87 -18.44
N PRO A 106 -4.04 -5.65 -19.36
CA PRO A 106 -2.71 -5.35 -19.89
C PRO A 106 -2.59 -3.95 -20.52
N MET A 107 -3.64 -3.51 -21.22
CA MET A 107 -3.76 -2.18 -21.82
C MET A 107 -5.05 -1.51 -21.33
N PRO A 108 -5.07 -1.03 -20.07
CA PRO A 108 -6.27 -0.46 -19.51
C PRO A 108 -6.63 0.80 -20.29
N LYS A 109 -7.88 0.88 -20.76
CA LYS A 109 -8.37 2.08 -21.45
C LYS A 109 -8.19 3.29 -20.53
N PRO A 110 -7.69 4.43 -21.03
CA PRO A 110 -7.71 5.67 -20.27
C PRO A 110 -9.12 5.88 -19.73
N LYS A 111 -9.27 6.23 -18.44
CA LYS A 111 -10.57 6.52 -17.84
C LYS A 111 -11.32 7.47 -18.78
N GLN A 112 -12.38 6.99 -19.44
CA GLN A 112 -13.21 7.85 -20.28
C GLN A 112 -13.81 8.91 -19.37
N GLN A 113 -13.36 10.15 -19.51
CA GLN A 113 -14.14 11.29 -19.08
C GLN A 113 -15.43 11.24 -19.90
N LEU A 114 -16.52 10.80 -19.30
CA LEU A 114 -17.85 10.93 -19.89
C LEU A 114 -18.05 12.41 -20.25
N LYS A 115 -17.98 12.72 -21.55
CA LYS A 115 -18.33 14.03 -22.09
C LYS A 115 -19.83 14.22 -21.91
N ILE A 116 -20.24 14.73 -20.75
CA ILE A 116 -21.58 15.28 -20.57
C ILE A 116 -21.65 16.52 -21.48
N LYS A 117 -22.55 16.51 -22.46
CA LYS A 117 -22.85 17.66 -23.30
C LYS A 117 -23.20 18.84 -22.38
N LYS A 118 -22.56 19.99 -22.61
CA LYS A 118 -22.83 21.24 -21.88
C LYS A 118 -24.34 21.55 -21.93
N SER A 119 -25.04 21.31 -20.83
CA SER A 119 -26.22 22.08 -20.47
C SER A 119 -25.78 23.30 -19.66
N GLU A 120 -26.54 24.38 -19.77
CA GLU A 120 -26.33 25.70 -19.17
C GLU A 120 -25.91 25.67 -17.69
N PRO A 121 -25.24 26.74 -17.19
CA PRO A 121 -24.64 26.73 -15.87
C PRO A 121 -25.73 26.66 -14.78
N THR A 122 -25.95 25.47 -14.23
CA THR A 122 -26.75 25.33 -13.01
C THR A 122 -25.96 25.93 -11.85
N GLU A 123 -26.55 26.92 -11.19
CA GLU A 123 -26.02 27.58 -10.01
C GLU A 123 -25.41 26.58 -9.03
N LYS A 124 -24.22 26.89 -8.50
CA LYS A 124 -23.56 26.05 -7.49
C LYS A 124 -24.46 25.96 -6.26
N ILE A 125 -25.09 24.80 -6.06
CA ILE A 125 -25.90 24.52 -4.87
C ILE A 125 -24.97 24.47 -3.65
N ILE A 126 -25.10 25.46 -2.77
CA ILE A 126 -24.38 25.53 -1.49
C ILE A 126 -25.26 24.89 -0.42
N TYR A 127 -24.70 23.90 0.29
CA TYR A 127 -25.39 23.18 1.35
C TYR A 127 -25.11 23.82 2.71
N ASN A 128 -26.14 24.27 3.41
CA ASN A 128 -26.01 24.95 4.69
C ASN A 128 -26.41 24.02 5.83
N CYS A 129 -25.54 23.83 6.81
CA CYS A 129 -25.90 23.09 8.02
C CYS A 129 -26.62 24.02 8.99
N GLU A 130 -27.88 23.77 9.30
CA GLU A 130 -28.68 24.64 10.18
C GLU A 130 -28.20 24.63 11.65
N ILE A 131 -27.61 23.51 12.09
CA ILE A 131 -27.12 23.29 13.45
C ILE A 131 -25.76 23.97 13.66
N CYS A 132 -24.87 23.86 12.67
CA CYS A 132 -23.50 24.38 12.76
C CYS A 132 -23.29 25.73 12.06
N LYS A 133 -24.27 26.19 11.26
CA LYS A 133 -24.23 27.41 10.43
C LYS A 133 -23.03 27.47 9.48
N VAL A 134 -22.57 26.32 9.00
CA VAL A 134 -21.48 26.21 8.02
C VAL A 134 -22.02 25.98 6.61
N LYS A 135 -21.36 26.59 5.63
CA LYS A 135 -21.65 26.43 4.19
C LYS A 135 -20.72 25.36 3.60
N LEU A 136 -21.27 24.39 2.89
CA LEU A 136 -20.56 23.25 2.36
C LEU A 136 -20.81 23.14 0.85
N GLN A 137 -19.76 22.77 0.13
CA GLN A 137 -19.69 22.86 -1.32
C GLN A 137 -20.43 21.73 -2.08
N ASN A 138 -20.77 20.63 -1.41
CA ASN A 138 -21.53 19.53 -1.98
C ASN A 138 -22.11 18.61 -0.86
N LEU A 139 -23.03 17.73 -1.25
CA LEU A 139 -23.72 16.79 -0.35
C LEU A 139 -22.76 15.85 0.39
N LYS A 140 -21.71 15.37 -0.26
CA LYS A 140 -20.74 14.45 0.36
C LYS A 140 -19.98 15.13 1.51
N CYS A 141 -19.63 16.41 1.36
CA CYS A 141 -19.06 17.21 2.44
C CYS A 141 -20.06 17.40 3.60
N MET A 142 -21.37 17.52 3.30
CA MET A 142 -22.43 17.58 4.31
C MET A 142 -22.58 16.26 5.08
N GLU A 143 -22.55 15.12 4.39
CA GLU A 143 -22.61 13.80 5.02
C GLU A 143 -21.42 13.57 5.96
N ILE A 144 -20.20 13.89 5.50
CA ILE A 144 -19.00 13.80 6.33
C ILE A 144 -19.09 14.78 7.51
N HIS A 145 -19.54 16.01 7.27
CA HIS A 145 -19.77 17.00 8.34
C HIS A 145 -20.71 16.49 9.43
N ASN A 146 -21.84 15.87 9.04
CA ASN A 146 -22.85 15.34 9.95
C ASN A 146 -22.33 14.19 10.82
N GLN A 147 -21.31 13.46 10.34
CA GLN A 147 -20.66 12.38 11.10
C GLN A 147 -19.56 12.88 12.06
N THR A 148 -19.18 14.16 11.99
CA THR A 148 -18.12 14.69 12.88
C THR A 148 -18.58 14.77 14.33
N SER A 149 -17.69 14.45 15.27
CA SER A 149 -17.97 14.53 16.72
C SER A 149 -18.41 15.94 17.16
N LYS A 150 -17.93 16.98 16.47
CA LYS A 150 -18.33 18.39 16.72
C LYS A 150 -19.78 18.64 16.29
N HIS A 151 -20.19 18.16 15.12
CA HIS A 151 -21.58 18.27 14.65
C HIS A 151 -22.52 17.46 15.55
N ILE A 152 -22.20 16.19 15.82
CA ILE A 152 -23.03 15.31 16.66
C ILE A 152 -23.24 15.90 18.07
N LYS A 153 -22.20 16.52 18.65
CA LYS A 153 -22.33 17.20 19.95
C LYS A 153 -23.25 18.42 19.90
N LYS A 154 -23.16 19.25 18.85
CA LYS A 154 -24.07 20.39 18.65
C LYS A 154 -25.50 19.95 18.32
N GLN A 155 -25.67 18.85 17.58
CA GLN A 155 -26.97 18.27 17.25
C GLN A 155 -27.67 17.75 18.51
N LYS A 156 -26.96 17.06 19.41
CA LYS A 156 -27.51 16.64 20.70
C LYS A 156 -28.00 17.83 21.54
N LEU A 157 -27.20 18.90 21.62
CA LEU A 157 -27.60 20.14 22.31
C LEU A 157 -28.81 20.84 21.64
N PHE A 158 -28.89 20.81 20.31
CA PHE A 158 -30.01 21.37 19.55
C PHE A 158 -31.30 20.57 19.71
N VAL A 159 -31.20 19.24 19.84
CA VAL A 159 -32.33 18.33 20.11
C VAL A 159 -32.76 18.41 21.58
N GLU A 160 -31.84 18.50 22.53
CA GLU A 160 -32.13 18.73 23.96
C GLU A 160 -32.93 20.02 24.19
N ASN A 161 -32.64 21.07 23.41
CA ASN A 161 -33.37 22.34 23.46
C ASN A 161 -34.73 22.32 22.73
N ASN A 162 -34.97 21.39 21.80
CA ASN A 162 -36.21 21.31 20.99
C ASN A 162 -37.13 20.14 21.36
N THR A 163 -36.73 19.23 22.27
CA THR A 163 -37.59 18.13 22.76
C THR A 163 -38.46 18.56 23.96
N ILE A 164 -38.97 19.79 23.92
CA ILE A 164 -40.11 20.22 24.73
C ILE A 164 -41.28 20.35 23.76
N VAL A 165 -41.92 19.23 23.43
CA VAL A 165 -43.27 19.24 22.85
C VAL A 165 -44.24 19.15 24.01
N GLU A 166 -44.97 20.24 24.23
CA GLU A 166 -46.02 20.37 25.23
C GLU A 166 -47.26 19.58 24.83
N GLN A 167 -47.78 18.73 25.72
CA GLN A 167 -49.20 18.38 25.73
C GLN A 167 -49.75 18.67 27.14
N LYS A 168 -50.38 19.84 27.28
CA LYS A 168 -51.19 20.21 28.45
C LYS A 168 -52.58 19.59 28.25
N ILE A 169 -53.01 18.73 29.17
CA ILE A 169 -54.42 18.34 29.28
C ILE A 169 -54.99 19.14 30.45
N TYR A 170 -56.03 19.92 30.19
CA TYR A 170 -56.81 20.66 31.18
C TYR A 170 -58.07 19.85 31.45
N ASP A 171 -58.25 19.36 32.68
CA ASP A 171 -59.52 18.77 33.08
C ASP A 171 -60.47 19.89 33.51
N ASN A 172 -61.60 19.99 32.82
CA ASN A 172 -62.71 20.88 33.13
C ASN A 172 -63.48 20.32 34.34
N THR A 173 -63.01 20.60 35.55
CA THR A 173 -63.84 20.73 36.77
C THR A 173 -63.06 21.55 37.79
N GLU A 174 -63.78 22.35 38.58
CA GLU A 174 -63.26 23.36 39.50
C GLU A 174 -62.24 22.81 40.52
N ASN A 175 -60.96 22.79 40.15
CA ASN A 175 -59.77 23.10 40.95
C ASN A 175 -58.53 22.84 40.09
N ASN A 176 -57.81 23.93 39.78
CA ASN A 176 -56.75 23.98 38.78
C ASN A 176 -55.51 23.16 39.22
N THR A 177 -55.45 21.87 38.86
CA THR A 177 -54.30 21.01 39.14
C THR A 177 -53.72 20.46 37.84
N HIS A 178 -52.54 20.96 37.46
CA HIS A 178 -51.82 20.48 36.28
C HIS A 178 -51.32 19.05 36.51
N SER A 179 -51.60 18.13 35.59
CA SER A 179 -51.19 16.73 35.62
C SER A 179 -50.23 16.45 34.45
N TYR A 180 -49.06 15.86 34.77
CA TYR A 180 -48.01 15.46 33.84
C TYR A 180 -47.91 13.94 33.82
N HIS A 181 -47.88 13.34 32.63
CA HIS A 181 -47.85 11.89 32.46
C HIS A 181 -46.61 11.44 31.67
N CYS A 182 -46.16 10.22 31.94
CA CYS A 182 -45.08 9.60 31.20
C CYS A 182 -45.65 8.69 30.09
N ASN A 183 -45.18 8.85 28.85
CA ASN A 183 -45.77 8.12 27.72
C ASN A 183 -45.29 6.67 27.61
N LEU A 184 -44.30 6.28 28.43
CA LEU A 184 -43.66 4.96 28.39
C LEU A 184 -44.01 4.09 29.60
N CYS A 185 -44.70 4.64 30.60
CA CYS A 185 -45.23 3.92 31.76
C CYS A 185 -46.34 4.74 32.43
N ASP A 186 -47.22 4.09 33.20
CA ASP A 186 -48.41 4.72 33.81
C ASP A 186 -48.10 5.60 35.04
N TYR A 187 -47.04 6.41 34.97
CA TYR A 187 -46.65 7.34 36.02
C TYR A 187 -47.22 8.73 35.75
N HIS A 188 -47.95 9.26 36.73
CA HIS A 188 -48.58 10.59 36.72
C HIS A 188 -48.08 11.44 37.89
N THR A 189 -47.91 12.74 37.68
CA THR A 189 -47.52 13.68 38.73
C THR A 189 -48.03 15.07 38.42
N SER A 190 -48.31 15.88 39.43
CA SER A 190 -48.74 17.26 39.23
C SER A 190 -47.60 18.28 39.07
N LYS A 191 -46.34 17.82 39.18
CA LYS A 191 -45.15 18.68 39.10
C LYS A 191 -44.20 18.24 37.99
N LYS A 192 -43.89 19.15 37.07
CA LYS A 192 -42.98 18.92 35.92
C LYS A 192 -41.58 18.47 36.36
N SER A 193 -41.06 19.01 37.45
CA SER A 193 -39.75 18.64 37.99
C SER A 193 -39.67 17.16 38.37
N ASP A 194 -40.76 16.60 38.87
CA ASP A 194 -40.80 15.21 39.35
C ASP A 194 -40.97 14.24 38.18
N LEU A 195 -41.67 14.65 37.11
CA LEU A 195 -41.66 13.90 35.85
C LEU A 195 -40.25 13.86 35.24
N ASN A 196 -39.55 14.99 35.22
CA ASN A 196 -38.18 15.04 34.71
C ASN A 196 -37.23 14.15 35.53
N LYS A 197 -37.36 14.17 36.86
CA LYS A 197 -36.63 13.25 37.74
C LYS A 197 -36.99 11.79 37.47
N HIS A 198 -38.28 11.49 37.28
CA HIS A 198 -38.77 10.16 36.94
C HIS A 198 -38.10 9.62 35.66
N LEU A 199 -38.03 10.43 34.58
CA LEU A 199 -37.46 10.03 33.29
C LEU A 199 -35.97 9.65 33.37
N ILE A 200 -35.24 10.23 34.33
CA ILE A 200 -33.82 9.92 34.54
C ILE A 200 -33.59 8.82 35.59
N THR A 201 -34.64 8.30 36.24
CA THR A 201 -34.45 7.24 37.23
C THR A 201 -33.96 5.94 36.56
N PRO A 202 -33.06 5.19 37.22
CA PRO A 202 -32.56 3.92 36.69
C PRO A 202 -33.68 2.91 36.38
N LYS A 203 -34.80 2.99 37.10
CA LYS A 203 -35.98 2.13 36.90
C LYS A 203 -36.70 2.45 35.59
N HIS A 204 -36.87 3.74 35.25
CA HIS A 204 -37.46 4.17 33.98
C HIS A 204 -36.56 3.83 32.79
N ILE A 205 -35.26 4.14 32.89
CA ILE A 205 -34.27 3.88 31.84
C ILE A 205 -34.16 2.37 31.52
N LYS A 206 -34.21 1.49 32.55
CA LYS A 206 -34.19 0.04 32.34
C LYS A 206 -35.42 -0.49 31.60
N ASN A 207 -36.60 0.10 31.81
CA ASN A 207 -37.82 -0.28 31.11
C ASN A 207 -37.85 0.22 29.66
N LYS A 208 -37.31 1.41 29.37
CA LYS A 208 -37.13 1.92 28.00
C LYS A 208 -36.33 0.94 27.13
N ASN A 209 -35.21 0.44 27.67
CA ASN A 209 -34.32 -0.50 26.98
C ASN A 209 -34.88 -1.93 26.84
N LYS A 210 -36.07 -2.22 27.39
CA LYS A 210 -36.72 -3.53 27.23
C LYS A 210 -37.59 -3.58 25.97
N ARG A 211 -38.27 -2.47 25.63
CA ARG A 211 -39.10 -2.36 24.42
C ARG A 211 -38.29 -2.13 23.13
N GLU A 212 -37.11 -1.52 23.21
CA GLU A 212 -36.22 -1.34 22.04
C GLU A 212 -35.55 -2.64 21.55
N ARG A 213 -35.68 -3.77 22.28
CA ARG A 213 -35.15 -5.08 21.86
C ARG A 213 -36.12 -5.94 21.05
N ASP A 214 -37.38 -5.54 20.94
CA ASP A 214 -38.42 -6.37 20.32
C ASP A 214 -38.78 -5.96 18.88
N LEU A 215 -38.00 -5.07 18.24
CA LEU A 215 -38.31 -4.57 16.88
C LEU A 215 -37.23 -4.78 15.80
N GLU A 216 -36.15 -5.52 16.07
CA GLU A 216 -35.24 -5.99 15.01
C GLU A 216 -34.71 -7.39 15.30
N ILE A 217 -35.46 -8.43 14.90
CA ILE A 217 -34.92 -9.78 14.72
C ILE A 217 -35.43 -10.32 13.38
N ASP A 218 -34.66 -10.07 12.32
CA ASP A 218 -34.44 -11.06 11.28
C ASP A 218 -32.98 -11.00 10.83
N GLY A 219 -32.39 -12.17 10.59
CA GLY A 219 -31.10 -12.28 9.91
C GLY A 219 -29.81 -12.22 10.75
N ASN A 220 -29.46 -13.37 11.34
CA ASN A 220 -28.09 -13.90 11.32
C ASN A 220 -27.05 -13.33 12.32
N LYS A 221 -27.08 -13.83 13.58
CA LYS A 221 -25.89 -13.86 14.44
C LYS A 221 -25.48 -15.30 14.75
N LYS A 222 -24.25 -15.62 14.35
CA LYS A 222 -23.52 -16.86 14.58
C LYS A 222 -23.57 -17.26 16.06
N ASN A 223 -24.18 -18.40 16.37
CA ASN A 223 -24.05 -19.08 17.65
C ASN A 223 -22.61 -19.61 17.79
N ALA A 224 -21.77 -18.93 18.55
CA ALA A 224 -20.50 -19.49 19.01
C ALA A 224 -20.80 -20.59 20.04
N THR A 225 -20.65 -21.85 19.64
CA THR A 225 -20.76 -23.00 20.56
C THR A 225 -19.54 -23.02 21.48
N ASN A 226 -19.74 -22.83 22.79
CA ASN A 226 -18.65 -22.88 23.77
C ASN A 226 -18.38 -24.35 24.14
N ILE A 227 -17.44 -25.00 23.45
CA ILE A 227 -17.07 -26.42 23.65
C ILE A 227 -15.76 -26.52 24.44
N CYS A 228 -15.63 -27.51 25.33
CA CYS A 228 -14.36 -27.80 26.00
C CYS A 228 -13.46 -28.67 25.13
N ASP A 229 -12.26 -28.18 24.81
CA ASP A 229 -11.29 -28.86 23.94
C ASP A 229 -10.74 -30.18 24.55
N ILE A 230 -10.92 -30.41 25.86
CA ILE A 230 -10.38 -31.57 26.58
C ILE A 230 -11.40 -32.71 26.69
N CYS A 231 -12.69 -32.39 26.90
CA CYS A 231 -13.74 -33.41 27.09
C CYS A 231 -14.94 -33.25 26.16
N SER A 232 -14.88 -32.32 25.21
CA SER A 232 -15.90 -32.02 24.20
C SER A 232 -17.29 -31.66 24.74
N LYS A 233 -17.42 -31.29 26.03
CA LYS A 233 -18.71 -30.82 26.62
C LYS A 233 -19.07 -29.42 26.12
N GLN A 234 -20.34 -29.23 25.74
CA GLN A 234 -20.92 -27.95 25.33
C GLN A 234 -21.47 -27.16 26.51
N PHE A 235 -21.25 -25.84 26.50
CA PHE A 235 -21.73 -24.92 27.51
C PHE A 235 -22.49 -23.75 26.89
N LEU A 236 -23.63 -23.40 27.50
CA LEU A 236 -24.49 -22.29 27.07
C LEU A 236 -23.81 -20.91 27.16
N THR A 237 -22.81 -20.77 28.04
CA THR A 237 -22.11 -19.50 28.26
C THR A 237 -20.62 -19.71 28.39
N ASN A 238 -19.84 -18.72 27.98
CA ASN A 238 -18.38 -18.73 28.09
C ASN A 238 -17.91 -18.83 29.57
N SER A 239 -18.67 -18.23 30.48
CA SER A 239 -18.44 -18.34 31.93
C SER A 239 -18.59 -19.77 32.45
N GLY A 240 -19.52 -20.56 31.88
CA GLY A 240 -19.68 -21.98 32.18
C GLY A 240 -18.48 -22.81 31.70
N LEU A 241 -18.03 -22.56 30.47
CA LEU A 241 -16.83 -23.18 29.90
C LEU A 241 -15.58 -22.86 30.73
N TRP A 242 -15.39 -21.61 31.15
CA TRP A 242 -14.24 -21.20 31.94
C TRP A 242 -14.17 -21.88 33.32
N LYS A 243 -15.31 -21.97 34.03
CA LYS A 243 -15.39 -22.69 35.31
C LYS A 243 -15.09 -24.18 35.14
N HIS A 244 -15.54 -24.77 34.03
CA HIS A 244 -15.26 -26.16 33.70
C HIS A 244 -13.78 -26.38 33.37
N LYS A 245 -13.16 -25.54 32.51
CA LYS A 245 -11.73 -25.63 32.16
C LYS A 245 -10.83 -25.62 33.39
N LYS A 246 -11.20 -24.87 34.43
CA LYS A 246 -10.48 -24.84 35.72
C LYS A 246 -10.52 -26.15 36.52
N LYS A 247 -11.48 -27.05 36.26
CA LYS A 247 -11.64 -28.32 36.98
C LYS A 247 -11.38 -29.54 36.09
N CYS A 248 -11.00 -29.32 34.83
CA CYS A 248 -10.89 -30.34 33.79
C CYS A 248 -9.46 -30.88 33.64
N LEU A 249 -8.84 -31.38 34.72
CA LEU A 249 -7.48 -31.96 34.69
C LEU A 249 -7.41 -33.34 35.38
N PHE A 250 -7.05 -34.34 34.56
CA PHE A 250 -6.31 -35.59 34.81
C PHE A 250 -6.67 -36.53 35.99
N ILE A 251 -7.12 -37.73 35.61
CA ILE A 251 -6.97 -39.03 36.28
C ILE A 251 -5.74 -39.66 35.56
N ASN A 252 -4.61 -40.07 36.16
CA ASN A 252 -4.31 -40.66 37.47
C ASN A 252 -2.93 -40.22 38.01
N ASN A 253 -2.82 -40.26 39.34
CA ASN A 253 -1.68 -39.92 40.21
C ASN A 253 -0.49 -40.91 40.15
N GLU A 254 0.68 -40.42 40.55
CA GLU A 254 1.94 -41.15 40.78
C GLU A 254 2.06 -41.79 42.20
N GLU A 255 2.74 -42.95 42.28
CA GLU A 255 3.80 -43.42 43.24
C GLU A 255 3.56 -43.40 44.79
N PRO A 256 4.06 -44.38 45.59
CA PRO A 256 5.51 -44.48 45.91
C PRO A 256 6.14 -45.85 46.27
N ASN A 257 7.41 -46.02 45.88
CA ASN A 257 8.58 -46.62 46.57
C ASN A 257 8.51 -47.91 47.47
N HIS A 258 9.42 -48.83 47.08
CA HIS A 258 10.26 -49.77 47.87
C HIS A 258 9.75 -51.18 48.25
N SER A 259 10.31 -52.20 47.56
CA SER A 259 11.18 -53.28 48.10
C SER A 259 10.90 -54.69 47.52
N GLN A 260 12.01 -55.34 47.12
CA GLN A 260 12.25 -56.79 46.90
C GLN A 260 11.82 -57.48 45.57
N ASN A 261 12.86 -57.87 44.81
CA ASN A 261 13.07 -59.14 44.09
C ASN A 261 11.92 -59.81 43.30
N THR A 262 12.02 -59.85 41.96
CA THR A 262 12.49 -61.03 41.19
C THR A 262 12.35 -60.84 39.67
N LEU A 263 13.42 -61.25 38.96
CA LEU A 263 13.57 -61.62 37.55
C LEU A 263 12.33 -61.70 36.64
N LEU A 264 12.40 -61.01 35.49
CA LEU A 264 12.11 -61.66 34.21
C LEU A 264 12.92 -61.03 33.06
N SER A 265 14.01 -61.71 32.71
CA SER A 265 14.73 -61.56 31.46
C SER A 265 13.88 -62.05 30.27
N ASN A 266 14.09 -61.42 29.11
CA ASN A 266 13.79 -61.89 27.75
C ASN A 266 12.35 -61.75 27.22
N VAL A 267 12.09 -60.62 26.56
CA VAL A 267 11.38 -60.61 25.26
C VAL A 267 12.08 -59.67 24.28
N LEU A 268 13.34 -59.97 23.96
CA LEU A 268 13.95 -59.56 22.70
C LEU A 268 14.27 -60.87 21.98
N THR A 269 13.46 -61.24 21.00
CA THR A 269 13.70 -62.47 20.25
C THR A 269 14.91 -62.26 19.32
N PRO A 270 15.80 -63.26 19.16
CA PRO A 270 16.94 -63.18 18.23
C PRO A 270 16.53 -62.78 16.80
N LYS A 271 15.29 -63.10 16.40
CA LYS A 271 14.70 -62.70 15.12
C LYS A 271 14.53 -61.18 15.00
N MET A 272 14.01 -60.51 16.03
CA MET A 272 13.87 -59.05 16.04
C MET A 272 15.24 -58.34 16.04
N PHE A 273 16.26 -58.92 16.69
CA PHE A 273 17.62 -58.39 16.65
C PHE A 273 18.26 -58.55 15.25
N LEU A 274 18.02 -59.67 14.57
CA LEU A 274 18.45 -59.89 13.18
C LEU A 274 17.73 -58.95 12.20
N ASP A 275 16.43 -58.71 12.38
CA ASP A 275 15.66 -57.81 11.51
C ASP A 275 16.13 -56.35 11.67
N ILE A 276 16.47 -55.90 12.89
CA ILE A 276 17.07 -54.57 13.14
C ILE A 276 18.48 -54.48 12.55
N LEU A 277 19.31 -55.52 12.67
CA LEU A 277 20.64 -55.56 12.07
C LEU A 277 20.59 -55.55 10.54
N ASN A 278 19.63 -56.24 9.94
CA ASN A 278 19.41 -56.23 8.49
C ASN A 278 18.93 -54.85 8.01
N GLN A 279 17.96 -54.23 8.69
CA GLN A 279 17.53 -52.86 8.38
C GLN A 279 18.66 -51.83 8.53
N SER A 280 19.53 -52.00 9.53
CA SER A 280 20.71 -51.16 9.73
C SER A 280 21.71 -51.28 8.58
N LYS A 281 21.96 -52.50 8.08
CA LYS A 281 22.81 -52.73 6.90
C LYS A 281 22.23 -52.14 5.62
N GLU A 282 20.92 -52.25 5.41
CA GLU A 282 20.25 -51.67 4.25
C GLU A 282 20.33 -50.14 4.25
N LEU A 283 20.09 -49.50 5.40
CA LEU A 283 20.26 -48.05 5.56
C LEU A 283 21.72 -47.63 5.31
N GLN A 284 22.68 -48.40 5.82
CA GLN A 284 24.11 -48.12 5.62
C GLN A 284 24.49 -48.21 4.13
N ASN A 285 23.95 -49.19 3.39
CA ASN A 285 24.20 -49.33 1.96
C ASN A 285 23.59 -48.16 1.16
N VAL A 286 22.36 -47.74 1.45
CA VAL A 286 21.72 -46.58 0.80
C VAL A 286 22.49 -45.29 1.08
N LEU A 287 22.99 -45.10 2.31
CA LEU A 287 23.82 -43.95 2.67
C LEU A 287 25.16 -43.93 1.92
N VAL A 288 25.81 -45.08 1.78
CA VAL A 288 27.06 -45.23 1.01
C VAL A 288 26.84 -44.96 -0.48
N GLU A 289 25.69 -45.38 -1.02
CA GLU A 289 25.35 -45.14 -2.43
C GLU A 289 25.04 -43.67 -2.70
N GLN A 290 24.26 -43.02 -1.84
CA GLN A 290 24.00 -41.57 -1.92
C GLN A 290 25.26 -40.72 -1.75
N THR A 291 26.19 -41.13 -0.87
CA THR A 291 27.47 -40.42 -0.71
C THR A 291 28.38 -40.58 -1.93
N LYS A 292 28.41 -41.76 -2.55
CA LYS A 292 29.13 -41.96 -3.83
C LYS A 292 28.53 -41.11 -4.96
N GLU A 293 27.21 -41.03 -5.08
CA GLU A 293 26.54 -40.23 -6.09
C GLU A 293 26.80 -38.72 -5.91
N LEU A 294 26.77 -38.25 -4.66
CA LEU A 294 27.10 -36.86 -4.31
C LEU A 294 28.55 -36.53 -4.68
N GLN A 295 29.48 -37.44 -4.37
CA GLN A 295 30.90 -37.26 -4.66
C GLN A 295 31.16 -37.25 -6.18
N ALA A 296 30.45 -38.06 -6.95
CA ALA A 296 30.52 -38.04 -8.42
C ALA A 296 30.03 -36.71 -9.00
N LYS A 297 28.89 -36.18 -8.53
CA LYS A 297 28.35 -34.87 -8.96
C LYS A 297 29.27 -33.70 -8.62
N LEU A 298 29.91 -33.73 -7.45
CA LEU A 298 30.92 -32.74 -7.06
C LEU A 298 32.16 -32.78 -7.95
N LEU A 299 32.61 -33.98 -8.33
CA LEU A 299 33.74 -34.15 -9.24
C LEU A 299 33.41 -33.61 -10.64
N GLU A 300 32.21 -33.89 -11.15
CA GLU A 300 31.74 -33.39 -12.44
C GLU A 300 31.65 -31.86 -12.47
N GLN A 301 31.12 -31.25 -11.40
CA GLN A 301 31.05 -29.80 -11.25
C GLN A 301 32.45 -29.16 -11.17
N SER A 302 33.38 -29.79 -10.45
CA SER A 302 34.78 -29.36 -10.39
C SER A 302 35.44 -29.41 -11.76
N HIS A 303 35.17 -30.47 -12.54
CA HIS A 303 35.72 -30.62 -13.89
C HIS A 303 35.16 -29.55 -14.85
N GLN A 304 33.87 -29.22 -14.75
CA GLN A 304 33.28 -28.11 -15.52
C GLN A 304 33.88 -26.75 -15.17
N LEU A 305 34.12 -26.46 -13.88
CA LEU A 305 34.80 -25.22 -13.45
C LEU A 305 36.24 -25.15 -13.95
N LEU A 306 36.97 -26.26 -13.93
CA LEU A 306 38.34 -26.32 -14.42
C LEU A 306 38.39 -26.03 -15.93
N GLU A 307 37.42 -26.54 -16.69
CA GLU A 307 37.34 -26.34 -18.13
C GLU A 307 36.93 -24.90 -18.50
N GLN A 308 36.02 -24.29 -17.74
CA GLN A 308 35.70 -22.87 -17.86
C GLN A 308 36.93 -21.99 -17.56
N ASN A 309 37.71 -22.32 -16.53
CA ASN A 309 38.93 -21.59 -16.20
C ASN A 309 40.02 -21.73 -17.28
N LYS A 310 40.14 -22.90 -17.93
CA LYS A 310 41.05 -23.06 -19.08
C LYS A 310 40.66 -22.16 -20.25
N GLN A 311 39.36 -22.05 -20.56
CA GLN A 311 38.87 -21.15 -21.62
C GLN A 311 39.16 -19.68 -21.29
N ILE A 312 39.02 -19.27 -20.03
CA ILE A 312 39.37 -17.91 -19.57
C ILE A 312 40.88 -17.64 -19.76
N ILE A 313 41.73 -18.62 -19.42
CA ILE A 313 43.20 -18.51 -19.57
C ILE A 313 43.61 -18.46 -21.05
N GLU A 314 42.95 -19.23 -21.93
CA GLU A 314 43.21 -19.17 -23.38
C GLU A 314 42.78 -17.83 -24.00
N LEU A 315 41.68 -17.24 -23.53
CA LEU A 315 41.26 -15.91 -23.94
C LEU A 315 42.25 -14.82 -23.45
N ALA A 316 42.82 -14.99 -22.26
CA ALA A 316 43.83 -14.08 -21.70
C ALA A 316 45.21 -14.16 -22.40
N LYS A 317 45.50 -15.26 -23.12
CA LYS A 317 46.76 -15.46 -23.86
C LYS A 317 46.78 -14.80 -25.25
N LYS A 318 45.64 -14.30 -25.75
CA LYS A 318 45.63 -13.52 -26.99
C LYS A 318 46.10 -12.09 -26.67
N PRO A 319 47.06 -11.52 -27.44
CA PRO A 319 47.51 -10.16 -27.21
C PRO A 319 46.35 -9.20 -27.51
N SER A 320 45.69 -8.72 -26.45
CA SER A 320 44.69 -7.67 -26.55
C SER A 320 45.40 -6.33 -26.43
N MET A 321 45.18 -5.47 -27.42
CA MET A 321 45.65 -4.10 -27.45
C MET A 321 45.05 -3.37 -26.23
N VAL A 322 45.87 -3.10 -25.21
CA VAL A 322 45.45 -2.37 -24.01
C VAL A 322 45.24 -0.91 -24.40
N ASN A 323 44.00 -0.56 -24.72
CA ASN A 323 43.56 0.83 -24.73
C ASN A 323 43.22 1.18 -23.27
N SER A 324 44.00 2.09 -22.67
CA SER A 324 43.76 2.58 -21.31
C SER A 324 42.51 3.47 -21.30
N ASN A 325 41.33 2.85 -21.28
CA ASN A 325 40.09 3.55 -20.99
C ASN A 325 39.92 3.58 -19.46
N ASN A 326 40.28 4.70 -18.84
CA ASN A 326 39.85 5.01 -17.47
C ASN A 326 38.32 5.13 -17.46
N GLN A 327 37.62 4.01 -17.24
CA GLN A 327 36.18 3.99 -17.22
C GLN A 327 35.71 4.53 -15.86
N PHE A 328 35.09 5.71 -15.87
CA PHE A 328 34.47 6.34 -14.70
C PHE A 328 33.66 5.33 -13.88
N ASN A 329 34.09 5.07 -12.63
CA ASN A 329 33.44 4.13 -11.74
C ASN A 329 32.39 4.86 -10.89
N LEU A 330 31.15 4.85 -11.36
CA LEU A 330 30.03 5.49 -10.68
C LEU A 330 29.83 5.03 -9.23
N ASN A 331 30.00 3.73 -8.95
CA ASN A 331 29.79 3.22 -7.59
C ASN A 331 30.86 3.75 -6.63
N PHE A 332 32.09 3.93 -7.10
CA PHE A 332 33.14 4.58 -6.33
C PHE A 332 32.83 6.05 -6.10
N PHE A 333 32.44 6.79 -7.16
CA PHE A 333 32.06 8.19 -7.03
C PHE A 333 30.91 8.40 -6.02
N LEU A 334 29.82 7.65 -6.12
CA LEU A 334 28.69 7.82 -5.20
C LEU A 334 29.05 7.44 -3.75
N ASN A 335 29.68 6.28 -3.54
CA ASN A 335 29.86 5.74 -2.19
C ASN A 335 31.13 6.25 -1.48
N GLU A 336 32.18 6.58 -2.21
CA GLU A 336 33.44 7.09 -1.64
C GLU A 336 33.54 8.62 -1.79
N THR A 337 33.42 9.15 -3.01
CA THR A 337 33.56 10.60 -3.26
C THR A 337 32.38 11.39 -2.66
N CYS A 338 31.15 10.94 -2.88
CA CYS A 338 29.93 11.56 -2.35
C CYS A 338 29.44 10.92 -1.05
N LYS A 339 30.34 10.27 -0.29
CA LYS A 339 30.01 9.60 0.97
C LYS A 339 29.28 10.51 1.96
N ASN A 340 29.68 11.79 2.01
CA ASN A 340 29.12 12.81 2.90
C ASN A 340 28.05 13.68 2.22
N ALA A 341 27.52 13.27 1.07
CA ALA A 341 26.39 13.95 0.45
C ALA A 341 25.19 14.00 1.38
N MET A 342 24.47 15.11 1.32
CA MET A 342 23.25 15.34 2.09
C MET A 342 22.11 14.44 1.58
N ASN A 343 21.18 14.07 2.46
CA ASN A 343 19.95 13.40 2.01
C ASN A 343 19.01 14.40 1.36
N ILE A 344 18.21 13.94 0.39
CA ILE A 344 17.27 14.80 -0.35
C ILE A 344 16.25 15.48 0.57
N GLN A 345 15.85 14.81 1.65
CA GLN A 345 14.93 15.39 2.63
C GLN A 345 15.57 16.56 3.39
N ASP A 346 16.79 16.38 3.88
CA ASP A 346 17.54 17.42 4.59
C ASP A 346 17.83 18.61 3.66
N PHE A 347 18.14 18.32 2.39
CA PHE A 347 18.31 19.34 1.37
C PHE A 347 17.06 20.20 1.24
N ILE A 348 15.88 19.61 1.03
CA ILE A 348 14.62 20.34 0.92
C ILE A 348 14.33 21.17 2.18
N GLN A 349 14.57 20.62 3.37
CA GLN A 349 14.36 21.33 4.63
C GLN A 349 15.34 22.50 4.85
N SER A 350 16.53 22.44 4.24
CA SER A 350 17.52 23.52 4.32
C SER A 350 17.19 24.73 3.46
N ILE A 351 16.29 24.58 2.48
CA ILE A 351 15.93 25.64 1.53
C ILE A 351 15.15 26.73 2.26
N LYS A 352 15.67 27.96 2.20
CA LYS A 352 15.00 29.17 2.68
C LYS A 352 14.72 30.08 1.50
N LEU A 353 13.44 30.32 1.25
CA LEU A 353 12.99 31.19 0.17
C LEU A 353 12.63 32.57 0.73
N THR A 354 12.53 33.53 -0.18
CA THR A 354 12.13 34.91 0.13
C THR A 354 10.94 35.34 -0.73
N THR A 355 10.30 36.46 -0.37
CA THR A 355 9.24 37.09 -1.17
C THR A 355 9.68 37.37 -2.61
N GLN A 356 10.97 37.68 -2.81
CA GLN A 356 11.58 37.89 -4.12
C GLN A 356 11.63 36.62 -4.99
N ASP A 357 11.71 35.42 -4.39
CA ASP A 357 11.67 34.15 -5.13
C ASP A 357 10.28 33.88 -5.70
N PHE A 358 9.24 34.25 -4.94
CA PHE A 358 7.86 34.20 -5.40
C PHE A 358 7.61 35.18 -6.55
N GLU A 359 8.04 36.44 -6.41
CA GLU A 359 7.94 37.44 -7.49
C GLU A 359 8.66 37.00 -8.77
N ASN A 360 9.89 36.49 -8.62
CA ASN A 360 10.65 35.98 -9.75
C ASN A 360 9.96 34.80 -10.42
N THR A 361 9.31 33.92 -9.64
CA THR A 361 8.54 32.80 -10.19
C THR A 361 7.33 33.29 -10.97
N GLY A 362 6.61 34.30 -10.46
CA GLY A 362 5.51 34.92 -11.20
C GLY A 362 5.96 35.65 -12.47
N ARG A 363 7.16 36.24 -12.48
CA ARG A 363 7.74 36.91 -13.65
C ARG A 363 8.28 35.95 -14.71
N LEU A 364 8.99 34.91 -14.29
CA LEU A 364 9.66 33.95 -15.18
C LEU A 364 8.71 32.83 -15.66
N GLY A 365 7.61 32.61 -14.94
CA GLY A 365 6.75 31.45 -15.13
C GLY A 365 7.11 30.33 -14.17
N PHE A 366 6.13 29.46 -13.88
CA PHE A 366 6.27 28.35 -12.94
C PHE A 366 7.48 27.44 -13.23
N VAL A 367 7.63 26.99 -14.47
CA VAL A 367 8.70 26.04 -14.86
C VAL A 367 10.08 26.63 -14.61
N ASP A 368 10.32 27.85 -15.09
CA ASP A 368 11.64 28.47 -14.99
C ASP A 368 11.91 29.01 -13.58
N GLY A 369 10.88 29.51 -12.89
CA GLY A 369 10.97 29.96 -11.51
C GLY A 369 11.36 28.84 -10.55
N ILE A 370 10.65 27.71 -10.59
CA ILE A 370 10.96 26.55 -9.74
C ILE A 370 12.29 25.90 -10.14
N SER A 371 12.58 25.79 -11.45
CA SER A 371 13.89 25.29 -11.92
C SER A 371 15.04 26.14 -11.38
N ARG A 372 14.91 27.47 -11.45
CA ARG A 372 15.92 28.42 -10.95
C ARG A 372 16.18 28.23 -9.46
N ILE A 373 15.12 28.15 -8.64
CA ILE A 373 15.25 27.94 -7.19
C ILE A 373 16.01 26.64 -6.93
N PHE A 374 15.55 25.53 -7.51
CA PHE A 374 16.16 24.22 -7.31
C PHE A 374 17.64 24.20 -7.72
N ILE A 375 17.96 24.70 -8.93
CA ILE A 375 19.32 24.74 -9.45
C ILE A 375 20.22 25.62 -8.58
N ASN A 376 19.74 26.78 -8.13
CA ASN A 376 20.53 27.68 -7.30
C ASN A 376 20.88 27.05 -5.96
N GLU A 377 19.92 26.40 -5.29
CA GLU A 377 20.20 25.72 -4.02
C GLU A 377 21.15 24.53 -4.20
N LEU A 378 21.06 23.78 -5.31
CA LEU A 378 22.04 22.74 -5.63
C LEU A 378 23.44 23.31 -5.90
N LYS A 379 23.55 24.46 -6.58
CA LYS A 379 24.82 25.11 -6.90
C LYS A 379 25.51 25.71 -5.68
N ARG A 380 24.78 26.00 -4.60
CA ARG A 380 25.36 26.37 -3.30
C ARG A 380 26.12 25.21 -2.64
N LEU A 381 25.85 23.98 -3.06
CA LEU A 381 26.57 22.79 -2.60
C LEU A 381 27.68 22.41 -3.58
N GLU A 382 28.82 22.02 -3.01
CA GLU A 382 29.88 21.28 -3.69
C GLU A 382 29.29 20.01 -4.33
N VAL A 383 29.85 19.57 -5.45
CA VAL A 383 29.30 18.45 -6.23
C VAL A 383 29.15 17.21 -5.35
N GLU A 384 30.16 16.91 -4.55
CA GLU A 384 30.26 15.76 -3.65
C GLU A 384 29.25 15.80 -2.50
N ARG A 385 28.68 16.98 -2.23
CA ARG A 385 27.68 17.19 -1.17
C ARG A 385 26.24 17.17 -1.66
N ARG A 386 26.02 17.21 -2.97
CA ARG A 386 24.67 17.28 -3.55
C ARG A 386 23.90 15.97 -3.32
N PRO A 387 22.60 16.04 -3.02
CA PRO A 387 21.76 14.86 -2.85
C PRO A 387 21.41 14.16 -4.19
N LEU A 388 21.80 14.75 -5.33
CA LEU A 388 21.30 14.40 -6.66
C LEU A 388 22.43 14.44 -7.70
N HIS A 389 22.53 13.37 -8.49
CA HIS A 389 23.45 13.27 -9.61
C HIS A 389 22.81 12.65 -10.85
N CYS A 390 23.02 13.26 -12.01
CA CYS A 390 22.66 12.68 -13.31
C CYS A 390 23.91 12.07 -13.97
N THR A 391 23.83 10.81 -14.36
CA THR A 391 24.98 10.07 -14.92
C THR A 391 24.91 9.89 -16.43
N ASP A 392 23.68 9.94 -16.96
CA ASP A 392 23.41 9.90 -18.39
C ASP A 392 22.19 10.77 -18.68
N MET A 393 22.44 11.92 -19.32
CA MET A 393 21.40 12.84 -19.75
C MET A 393 20.48 12.24 -20.83
N LYS A 394 21.03 11.45 -21.76
CA LYS A 394 20.25 10.87 -22.87
C LYS A 394 19.27 9.82 -22.35
N ARG A 395 19.71 9.02 -21.37
CA ARG A 395 18.88 8.02 -20.70
C ARG A 395 18.19 8.55 -19.43
N GLU A 396 18.29 9.85 -19.16
CA GLU A 396 17.77 10.53 -17.97
C GLU A 396 18.00 9.76 -16.66
N THR A 397 19.21 9.20 -16.51
CA THR A 397 19.56 8.36 -15.37
C THR A 397 20.02 9.22 -14.20
N VAL A 398 19.19 9.27 -13.16
CA VAL A 398 19.40 10.05 -11.95
C VAL A 398 19.57 9.14 -10.74
N TYR A 399 20.49 9.53 -9.85
CA TYR A 399 20.70 8.95 -8.54
C TYR A 399 20.37 9.98 -7.48
N VAL A 400 19.66 9.55 -6.45
CA VAL A 400 19.22 10.36 -5.32
C VAL A 400 19.78 9.74 -4.05
N LYS A 401 20.34 10.55 -3.16
CA LYS A 401 20.70 10.10 -1.81
C LYS A 401 19.54 10.33 -0.85
N ASP A 402 19.13 9.27 -0.18
CA ASP A 402 18.02 9.29 0.77
C ASP A 402 18.24 8.23 1.84
N ASN A 403 17.95 8.57 3.09
CA ASN A 403 18.25 7.74 4.27
C ASN A 403 19.68 7.15 4.24
N ASP A 404 20.67 7.99 3.94
CA ASP A 404 22.11 7.68 3.82
C ASP A 404 22.46 6.64 2.76
N THR A 405 21.54 6.37 1.82
CA THR A 405 21.74 5.41 0.73
C THR A 405 21.54 6.05 -0.62
N TRP A 406 22.37 5.67 -1.59
CA TRP A 406 22.22 6.07 -2.98
C TRP A 406 21.24 5.14 -3.71
N GLU A 407 20.17 5.71 -4.23
CA GLU A 407 19.16 4.99 -4.98
C GLU A 407 19.08 5.53 -6.42
N LYS A 408 19.01 4.61 -7.38
CA LYS A 408 18.71 4.96 -8.77
C LYS A 408 17.22 5.24 -8.91
N GLU A 409 16.85 6.40 -9.44
CA GLU A 409 15.46 6.74 -9.69
C GLU A 409 14.80 5.78 -10.68
N ASN A 410 13.50 5.53 -10.47
CA ASN A 410 12.68 4.78 -11.39
C ASN A 410 12.22 5.66 -12.57
N GLN A 411 11.47 5.07 -13.51
CA GLN A 411 11.02 5.77 -14.71
C GLN A 411 10.05 6.93 -14.40
N GLU A 412 9.35 6.87 -13.26
CA GLU A 412 8.43 7.92 -12.81
C GLU A 412 9.15 9.07 -12.06
N LYS A 413 10.43 8.87 -11.71
CA LYS A 413 11.29 9.79 -10.96
C LYS A 413 10.59 10.41 -9.74
N LYS A 414 9.98 9.54 -8.91
CA LYS A 414 9.10 9.95 -7.81
C LYS A 414 9.79 10.88 -6.80
N LYS A 415 11.05 10.62 -6.43
CA LYS A 415 11.74 11.44 -5.43
C LYS A 415 12.10 12.80 -6.01
N LEU A 416 12.48 12.85 -7.28
CA LEU A 416 12.72 14.11 -7.97
C LEU A 416 11.44 14.95 -8.12
N LYS A 417 10.31 14.34 -8.47
CA LYS A 417 9.00 15.02 -8.49
C LYS A 417 8.59 15.53 -7.12
N TRP A 418 8.75 14.70 -6.09
CA TRP A 418 8.50 15.11 -4.72
C TRP A 418 9.34 16.33 -4.32
N ALA A 419 10.63 16.35 -4.65
CA ALA A 419 11.50 17.50 -4.41
C ALA A 419 11.00 18.76 -5.14
N ILE A 420 10.61 18.65 -6.42
CA ILE A 420 10.03 19.75 -7.21
C ILE A 420 8.76 20.30 -6.55
N HIS A 421 7.82 19.42 -6.19
CA HIS A 421 6.55 19.81 -5.56
C HIS A 421 6.78 20.42 -4.17
N SER A 422 7.78 19.95 -3.44
CA SER A 422 8.15 20.51 -2.15
C SER A 422 8.70 21.94 -2.29
N ILE A 423 9.57 22.19 -3.26
CA ILE A 423 10.07 23.55 -3.57
C ILE A 423 8.94 24.46 -4.04
N ALA A 424 8.05 23.96 -4.89
CA ALA A 424 6.86 24.72 -5.33
C ALA A 424 5.97 25.11 -4.15
N GLN A 425 5.77 24.20 -3.19
CA GLN A 425 5.02 24.50 -1.97
C GLN A 425 5.73 25.53 -1.09
N LEU A 426 7.06 25.42 -0.90
CA LEU A 426 7.83 26.42 -0.16
C LEU A 426 7.71 27.80 -0.80
N ASN A 427 7.73 27.87 -2.14
CA ASN A 427 7.57 29.12 -2.89
C ASN A 427 6.17 29.70 -2.73
N LEU A 428 5.13 28.86 -2.74
CA LEU A 428 3.75 29.28 -2.50
C LEU A 428 3.55 29.83 -1.08
N ASN A 429 4.24 29.26 -0.08
CA ASN A 429 4.14 29.74 1.30
C ASN A 429 4.62 31.19 1.46
N GLN A 430 5.47 31.69 0.54
CA GLN A 430 5.95 33.09 0.55
C GLN A 430 4.85 34.11 0.21
N VAL A 431 3.72 33.68 -0.34
CA VAL A 431 2.58 34.57 -0.68
C VAL A 431 2.11 35.35 0.54
N GLN A 432 2.08 34.73 1.72
CA GLN A 432 1.59 35.38 2.93
C GLN A 432 2.50 36.52 3.38
N GLU A 433 3.82 36.33 3.30
CA GLU A 433 4.81 37.35 3.63
C GLU A 433 4.81 38.46 2.57
N TRP A 434 4.70 38.08 1.29
CA TRP A 434 4.57 39.04 0.19
C TRP A 434 3.34 39.95 0.36
N GLN A 435 2.18 39.39 0.74
CA GLN A 435 0.96 40.17 1.04
C GLN A 435 1.07 41.05 2.30
N GLN A 436 2.07 40.86 3.15
CA GLN A 436 2.37 41.76 4.26
C GLN A 436 3.26 42.91 3.82
N GLU A 437 4.20 42.68 2.90
CA GLU A 437 5.04 43.72 2.29
C GLU A 437 4.24 44.66 1.37
N TYR A 438 3.22 44.12 0.68
CA TYR A 438 2.36 44.87 -0.26
C TYR A 438 0.87 44.80 0.15
N PRO A 439 0.46 45.45 1.25
CA PRO A 439 -0.90 45.34 1.80
C PRO A 439 -2.00 45.83 0.83
N GLU A 440 -1.67 46.72 -0.11
CA GLU A 440 -2.59 47.24 -1.14
C GLU A 440 -3.16 46.15 -2.06
N CYS A 441 -2.48 45.00 -2.17
CA CYS A 441 -2.99 43.88 -2.97
C CYS A 441 -4.21 43.19 -2.34
N ARG A 442 -4.51 43.45 -1.06
CA ARG A 442 -5.65 42.84 -0.35
C ARG A 442 -6.99 43.47 -0.72
N GLU A 443 -6.96 44.69 -1.23
CA GLU A 443 -8.16 45.39 -1.67
C GLU A 443 -8.58 44.88 -3.04
N ASN A 444 -9.72 44.18 -3.08
CA ASN A 444 -10.28 43.66 -4.32
C ASN A 444 -10.55 44.76 -5.34
N ASN A 445 -10.41 44.43 -6.62
CA ASN A 445 -10.69 45.33 -7.76
C ASN A 445 -9.74 46.55 -7.86
N THR A 446 -8.56 46.49 -7.26
CA THR A 446 -7.48 47.45 -7.46
C THR A 446 -6.45 46.95 -8.48
N VAL A 447 -5.70 47.87 -9.10
CA VAL A 447 -4.59 47.50 -10.02
C VAL A 447 -3.55 46.62 -9.31
N ALA A 448 -3.30 46.86 -8.02
CA ALA A 448 -2.39 46.06 -7.22
C ALA A 448 -2.91 44.62 -7.00
N ASN A 449 -4.20 44.46 -6.69
CA ASN A 449 -4.81 43.14 -6.57
C ASN A 449 -4.84 42.37 -7.91
N THR A 450 -5.14 43.05 -9.02
CA THR A 450 -5.08 42.44 -10.36
C THR A 450 -3.67 41.92 -10.66
N ARG A 451 -2.64 42.74 -10.45
CA ARG A 451 -1.23 42.32 -10.64
C ARG A 451 -0.84 41.17 -9.74
N PHE A 452 -1.26 41.20 -8.47
CA PHE A 452 -1.02 40.08 -7.55
C PHE A 452 -1.69 38.79 -8.04
N ASN A 453 -2.95 38.85 -8.48
CA ASN A 453 -3.67 37.67 -8.97
C ASN A 453 -3.01 37.11 -10.24
N GLU A 454 -2.60 37.96 -11.17
CA GLU A 454 -1.87 37.54 -12.38
C GLU A 454 -0.56 36.84 -12.02
N MET A 455 0.24 37.46 -11.14
CA MET A 455 1.50 36.90 -10.67
C MET A 455 1.30 35.56 -9.92
N ALA A 456 0.31 35.50 -9.02
CA ALA A 456 -0.02 34.31 -8.25
C ALA A 456 -0.52 33.18 -9.15
N MET A 457 -1.36 33.48 -10.14
CA MET A 457 -1.82 32.49 -11.12
C MET A 457 -0.66 31.86 -11.89
N VAL A 458 0.31 32.68 -12.33
CA VAL A 458 1.51 32.17 -13.01
C VAL A 458 2.39 31.36 -12.07
N ALA A 459 2.54 31.78 -10.82
CA ALA A 459 3.37 31.11 -9.82
C ALA A 459 2.77 29.82 -9.24
N LEU A 460 1.46 29.60 -9.39
CA LEU A 460 0.77 28.37 -8.95
C LEU A 460 0.99 27.19 -9.90
N GLY A 461 1.34 27.45 -11.16
CA GLY A 461 1.66 26.41 -12.13
C GLY A 461 0.44 25.83 -12.85
N GLY A 462 0.57 24.58 -13.30
CA GLY A 462 -0.34 23.98 -14.27
C GLY A 462 -1.69 23.58 -13.69
N PHE A 463 -2.75 23.71 -14.48
CA PHE A 463 -4.09 23.27 -14.11
C PHE A 463 -4.40 21.87 -14.68
N GLY A 464 -4.58 20.91 -13.78
CA GLY A 464 -4.92 19.52 -14.12
C GLY A 464 -3.73 18.63 -14.43
N ASP A 465 -3.96 17.32 -14.43
CA ASP A 465 -2.90 16.30 -14.43
C ASP A 465 -1.96 16.38 -15.65
N GLU A 466 -2.47 16.73 -16.83
CA GLU A 466 -1.68 16.82 -18.06
C GLU A 466 -0.69 18.00 -18.04
N GLU A 467 -1.14 19.17 -17.59
CA GLU A 467 -0.28 20.36 -17.55
C GLU A 467 0.73 20.27 -16.42
N VAL A 468 0.31 19.78 -15.25
CA VAL A 468 1.22 19.50 -14.12
C VAL A 468 2.32 18.54 -14.56
N LYS A 469 1.97 17.43 -15.21
CA LYS A 469 2.97 16.47 -15.71
C LYS A 469 3.93 17.12 -16.72
N LYS A 470 3.42 17.93 -17.64
CA LYS A 470 4.24 18.66 -18.62
C LYS A 470 5.20 19.64 -17.94
N PHE A 471 4.78 20.31 -16.87
CA PHE A 471 5.62 21.23 -16.12
C PHE A 471 6.69 20.47 -15.32
N ASP A 472 6.30 19.39 -14.62
CA ASP A 472 7.22 18.51 -13.91
C ASP A 472 8.32 17.98 -14.85
N ASP A 473 7.93 17.47 -16.02
CA ASP A 473 8.88 16.91 -17.00
C ASP A 473 9.88 17.97 -17.51
N LYS A 474 9.42 19.22 -17.72
CA LYS A 474 10.29 20.33 -18.08
C LYS A 474 11.24 20.72 -16.95
N ILE A 475 10.74 20.85 -15.72
CA ILE A 475 11.55 21.21 -14.55
C ILE A 475 12.62 20.13 -14.31
N MET A 476 12.23 18.85 -14.34
CA MET A 476 13.16 17.73 -14.21
C MET A 476 14.28 17.81 -15.26
N LYS A 477 13.95 18.07 -16.53
CA LYS A 477 14.94 18.18 -17.60
C LYS A 477 15.90 19.35 -17.40
N ASN A 478 15.40 20.49 -16.91
CA ASN A 478 16.22 21.65 -16.59
C ASN A 478 17.19 21.33 -15.43
N VAL A 479 16.69 20.75 -14.34
CA VAL A 479 17.50 20.38 -13.17
C VAL A 479 18.54 19.33 -13.53
N MET A 480 18.15 18.25 -14.22
CA MET A 480 19.06 17.18 -14.62
C MET A 480 20.26 17.71 -15.40
N ARG A 481 20.06 18.73 -16.25
CA ARG A 481 21.10 19.31 -17.10
C ARG A 481 22.25 19.92 -16.29
N GLU A 482 21.94 20.44 -15.12
CA GLU A 482 22.89 21.11 -14.23
C GLU A 482 23.59 20.17 -13.24
N ILE A 483 23.08 18.94 -13.10
CA ILE A 483 23.61 17.93 -12.16
C ILE A 483 24.29 16.76 -12.87
N VAL A 484 24.65 16.91 -14.14
CA VAL A 484 25.37 15.87 -14.89
C VAL A 484 26.76 15.70 -14.30
N VAL A 485 27.11 14.46 -13.97
CA VAL A 485 28.45 14.09 -13.50
C VAL A 485 29.40 14.12 -14.70
N SER A 486 30.49 14.88 -14.57
CA SER A 486 31.55 14.88 -15.58
C SER A 486 32.22 13.52 -15.61
N LYS A 487 32.48 13.00 -16.81
CA LYS A 487 33.16 11.71 -17.02
C LYS A 487 34.69 11.83 -16.93
N ASP A 488 35.20 13.05 -16.78
CA ASP A 488 36.62 13.35 -16.65
C ASP A 488 37.10 13.36 -15.18
N ILE A 489 36.25 12.93 -14.25
CA ILE A 489 36.52 12.86 -12.80
C ILE A 489 37.06 11.47 -12.43
#